data_AF-A0A381QU05-F1
#
_entry.id   AF-A0A381QU05-F1
#
_cell.length_a   1.000
_cell.length_b   1.000
_cell.length_c   1.000
_cell.angle_alpha   90.00
_cell.angle_beta   90.00
_cell.angle_gamma   90.00
#
_symmetry.space_group_name_H-M   'P 1'
#
loop_
_entity.id
_entity.type
_entity.pdbx_description
1 polymer ?
#
loop_
_entity_poly.entity_id
_entity_poly.type
_entity_poly.pdbx_seq_one_letter_code
_entity_poly.pdbx_strand_id
1 'polypeptide(L)'
;MRKAILFILIVLIVSCSEKGNLDEKSQIDTIENQEAIYNDLIDNSSESVAQSNNLSFLALGDSYTIGQNVSEDKRWPNQIVNIALNRDVLFDQPIIIA
;
A
#
# COMPACT_ATOMS: atom_id res chain seq x y z
N MET A 1 -31.73 25.74 24.42
CA MET A 1 -30.69 24.93 25.11
C MET A 1 -30.96 23.42 25.08
N ARG A 2 -32.19 22.93 25.35
CA ARG A 2 -32.50 21.49 25.27
C ARG A 2 -32.32 20.84 23.89
N LYS A 3 -32.64 21.57 22.81
CA LYS A 3 -32.44 21.10 21.43
C LYS A 3 -30.97 21.02 21.01
N ALA A 4 -30.10 21.85 21.59
CA ALA A 4 -28.67 21.82 21.33
C ALA A 4 -28.00 20.60 21.99
N ILE A 5 -28.48 20.21 23.19
CA ILE A 5 -28.04 18.99 23.88
C ILE A 5 -28.41 17.74 23.06
N LEU A 6 -29.61 17.73 22.45
CA LEU A 6 -30.08 16.60 21.64
C LEU A 6 -29.29 16.44 20.33
N PHE A 7 -28.82 17.54 19.75
CA PHE A 7 -27.93 17.52 18.58
C PHE A 7 -26.52 16.99 18.89
N ILE A 8 -25.97 17.31 20.07
CA ILE A 8 -24.63 16.85 20.48
C ILE A 8 -24.60 15.34 20.72
N LEU A 9 -25.70 14.76 21.23
CA LEU A 9 -25.81 13.32 21.49
C LEU A 9 -25.78 12.48 20.19
N ILE A 10 -26.26 13.05 19.08
CA ILE A 10 -26.32 12.40 17.76
C ILE A 10 -24.94 12.35 17.09
N VAL A 11 -24.04 13.29 17.40
CA VAL A 11 -22.70 13.34 16.80
C VAL A 11 -21.75 12.29 17.39
N LEU A 12 -21.96 11.89 18.66
CA LEU A 12 -21.08 10.95 19.36
C LEU A 12 -21.23 9.48 18.93
N ILE A 13 -22.34 9.11 18.28
CA ILE A 13 -22.61 7.74 17.83
C ILE A 13 -22.03 7.40 16.44
N VAL A 14 -21.40 8.37 15.75
CA VAL A 14 -20.90 8.19 14.36
C VAL A 14 -19.38 7.95 14.28
N SER A 15 -18.65 7.84 15.40
CA SER A 15 -17.25 7.42 15.38
C SER A 15 -17.11 5.90 15.45
N CYS A 16 -17.26 5.22 14.31
CA CYS A 16 -16.71 3.87 14.16
C CYS A 16 -15.17 3.95 14.07
N SER A 17 -14.50 3.17 14.92
CA SER A 17 -13.07 2.89 14.83
C SER A 17 -12.89 1.56 14.12
N GLU A 18 -12.22 1.55 12.97
CA GLU A 18 -11.77 0.33 12.33
C GLU A 18 -10.45 -0.10 12.99
N LYS A 19 -10.47 -1.28 13.62
CA LYS A 19 -9.26 -1.92 14.16
C LYS A 19 -8.66 -2.77 13.04
N GLY A 20 -7.65 -2.22 12.36
CA GLY A 20 -6.74 -3.03 11.56
C GLY A 20 -5.90 -3.91 12.48
N ASN A 21 -6.11 -5.22 12.43
CA ASN A 21 -5.23 -6.23 13.00
C ASN A 21 -4.61 -6.99 11.83
N LEU A 22 -3.29 -6.91 11.66
CA LEU A 22 -2.51 -7.88 10.88
C LEU A 22 -1.12 -8.02 11.52
N ASP A 23 -1.08 -8.90 12.51
CA ASP A 23 -0.10 -9.97 12.74
C ASP A 23 1.33 -9.78 12.19
N GLU A 24 2.21 -9.50 13.15
CA GLU A 24 3.64 -9.81 13.16
C GLU A 24 3.88 -11.31 12.92
N LYS A 25 4.59 -11.67 11.84
CA LYS A 25 5.52 -12.82 11.84
C LYS A 25 6.47 -12.81 10.65
N SER A 26 7.76 -12.64 10.91
CA SER A 26 8.78 -13.50 10.28
C SER A 26 10.07 -13.49 11.11
N GLN A 27 10.19 -14.50 11.96
CA GLN A 27 11.49 -15.02 12.37
C GLN A 27 12.01 -15.86 11.20
N ILE A 28 13.16 -15.49 10.65
CA ILE A 28 13.94 -16.37 9.78
C ILE A 28 15.23 -16.66 10.54
N ASP A 29 15.26 -17.84 11.14
CA ASP A 29 16.46 -18.45 11.69
C ASP A 29 17.38 -18.93 10.56
N THR A 30 18.66 -18.76 10.83
CA THR A 30 19.86 -19.16 10.08
C THR A 30 19.83 -20.60 9.55
N ILE A 31 20.21 -20.80 8.28
CA ILE A 31 20.86 -22.03 7.82
C ILE A 31 22.09 -21.67 6.98
N GLU A 32 23.25 -22.01 7.55
CA GLU A 32 24.58 -22.12 6.94
C GLU A 32 24.65 -23.45 6.15
N ASN A 33 25.34 -23.44 5.00
CA ASN A 33 25.76 -24.59 4.18
C ASN A 33 24.76 -25.14 3.12
N GLN A 34 24.67 -24.48 1.96
CA GLN A 34 24.29 -25.15 0.71
C GLN A 34 24.89 -24.48 -0.53
N GLU A 35 26.21 -24.29 -0.56
CA GLU A 35 26.88 -23.61 -1.68
C GLU A 35 27.36 -24.56 -2.81
N ALA A 36 27.09 -25.86 -2.73
CA ALA A 36 27.64 -26.85 -3.69
C ALA A 36 26.61 -27.69 -4.46
N ILE A 37 25.31 -27.56 -4.19
CA ILE A 37 24.24 -28.32 -4.88
C ILE A 37 23.36 -27.40 -5.76
N TYR A 38 23.51 -26.08 -5.66
CA TYR A 38 22.60 -25.12 -6.30
C TYR A 38 22.97 -24.75 -7.75
N ASN A 39 24.15 -25.13 -8.24
CA ASN A 39 24.66 -24.67 -9.54
C ASN A 39 24.34 -25.60 -10.73
N ASP A 40 23.63 -26.72 -10.52
CA ASP A 40 23.27 -27.70 -11.57
C ASP A 40 21.76 -27.75 -11.87
N LEU A 41 20.95 -26.91 -11.20
CA LEU A 41 19.50 -26.76 -11.43
C LEU A 41 19.12 -25.41 -12.08
N ILE A 42 20.10 -24.56 -12.39
CA ILE A 42 19.87 -23.31 -13.12
C ILE A 42 20.06 -23.59 -14.62
N ASP A 43 19.17 -24.39 -15.18
CA ASP A 43 18.92 -24.45 -16.62
C ASP A 43 17.40 -24.32 -16.86
N ASN A 44 17.02 -23.10 -17.23
CA ASN A 44 15.83 -22.74 -17.99
C ASN A 44 14.46 -23.36 -17.59
N SER A 45 13.64 -22.64 -16.79
CA SER A 45 12.17 -22.50 -16.99
C SER A 45 11.37 -22.05 -15.74
N SER A 46 11.80 -21.04 -14.99
CA SER A 46 10.90 -20.44 -13.99
C SER A 46 11.09 -18.94 -13.77
N GLU A 47 11.41 -18.20 -14.82
CA GLU A 47 10.80 -16.88 -14.97
C GLU A 47 9.64 -17.06 -15.94
N SER A 48 8.57 -17.72 -15.46
CA SER A 48 7.27 -17.33 -15.96
C SER A 48 7.18 -15.85 -15.67
N VAL A 49 7.34 -15.04 -16.72
CA VAL A 49 6.95 -13.63 -16.73
C VAL A 49 5.48 -13.65 -16.33
N ALA A 50 5.23 -13.63 -15.02
CA ALA A 50 3.95 -13.29 -14.47
C ALA A 50 3.81 -11.84 -14.89
N GLN A 51 3.24 -11.66 -16.08
CA GLN A 51 2.93 -10.36 -16.63
C GLN A 51 1.94 -9.78 -15.65
N SER A 52 2.45 -9.03 -14.66
CA SER A 52 1.62 -8.36 -13.69
C SER A 52 0.84 -7.37 -14.51
N ASN A 53 -0.46 -7.61 -14.66
CA ASN A 53 -1.40 -6.72 -15.34
C ASN A 53 -1.65 -5.46 -14.48
N ASN A 54 -0.60 -4.97 -13.81
CA ASN A 54 -0.65 -3.77 -13.00
C ASN A 54 -0.85 -2.58 -13.93
N LEU A 55 -1.72 -1.67 -13.51
CA LEU A 55 -1.89 -0.40 -14.17
C LEU A 55 -0.77 0.54 -13.71
N SER A 56 -0.38 1.47 -14.58
CA SER A 56 0.54 2.54 -14.22
C SER A 56 -0.10 3.89 -14.49
N PHE A 57 0.30 4.91 -13.74
CA PHE A 57 -0.15 6.27 -13.99
C PHE A 57 0.93 7.31 -13.67
N LEU A 58 0.81 8.46 -14.32
CA LEU A 58 1.61 9.65 -14.11
C LEU A 58 0.76 10.70 -13.39
N ALA A 59 1.19 11.11 -12.20
CA ALA A 59 0.64 12.26 -11.50
C ALA A 59 1.44 13.52 -11.89
N LEU A 60 0.90 14.30 -12.82
CA LEU A 60 1.48 15.57 -13.28
C LEU A 60 0.78 16.75 -12.59
N GLY A 61 1.52 17.64 -11.93
CA GLY A 61 0.91 18.82 -11.31
C GLY A 61 1.90 19.78 -10.65
N ASP A 62 1.62 20.17 -9.40
CA ASP A 62 2.38 21.17 -8.64
C ASP A 62 2.74 20.67 -7.22
N SER A 63 3.02 21.60 -6.29
CA SER A 63 3.36 21.29 -4.90
C SER A 63 2.33 20.41 -4.16
N TYR A 64 1.05 20.42 -4.55
CA TYR A 64 0.02 19.54 -4.00
C TYR A 64 0.11 18.11 -4.56
N THR A 65 0.60 17.96 -5.78
CA THR A 65 0.80 16.65 -6.43
C THR A 65 2.01 15.93 -5.86
N ILE A 66 3.14 16.64 -5.70
CA ILE A 66 4.31 16.08 -5.01
C ILE A 66 4.15 16.06 -3.49
N GLY A 67 3.10 16.69 -2.94
CA GLY A 67 2.86 16.75 -1.49
C GLY A 67 4.02 17.39 -0.74
N GLN A 68 4.31 18.65 -1.07
CA GLN A 68 5.41 19.38 -0.44
C GLN A 68 5.22 19.43 1.10
N ASN A 69 6.27 19.05 1.84
CA ASN A 69 6.25 18.89 3.30
C ASN A 69 5.28 17.80 3.82
N VAL A 70 4.89 16.86 2.97
CA VAL A 70 4.06 15.70 3.32
C VAL A 70 4.87 14.42 3.14
N SER A 71 4.82 13.53 4.14
CA SER A 71 5.38 12.18 4.08
C SER A 71 4.83 11.43 2.87
N GLU A 72 5.66 10.62 2.20
CA GLU A 72 5.30 10.00 0.93
C GLU A 72 4.02 9.16 0.99
N ASP A 73 3.84 8.38 2.04
CA ASP A 73 2.66 7.56 2.32
C ASP A 73 1.36 8.38 2.43
N LYS A 74 1.48 9.68 2.71
CA LYS A 74 0.36 10.60 2.88
C LYS A 74 0.06 11.45 1.64
N ARG A 75 0.82 11.29 0.56
CA ARG A 75 0.58 12.00 -0.71
C ARG A 75 -0.51 11.29 -1.49
N TRP A 76 -1.41 12.05 -2.11
CA TRP A 76 -2.56 11.45 -2.79
C TRP A 76 -2.20 10.46 -3.91
N PRO A 77 -1.12 10.63 -4.73
CA PRO A 77 -0.80 9.62 -5.75
C PRO A 77 -0.44 8.28 -5.10
N ASN A 78 0.30 8.32 -4.00
CA ASN A 78 0.71 7.11 -3.29
C ASN A 78 -0.46 6.45 -2.56
N GLN A 79 -1.39 7.25 -2.02
CA GLN A 79 -2.62 6.73 -1.40
C GLN A 79 -3.51 6.01 -2.42
N ILE A 80 -3.54 6.44 -3.69
CA ILE A 80 -4.34 5.79 -4.73
C ILE A 80 -3.96 4.32 -4.89
N VAL A 81 -2.68 3.98 -4.82
CA VAL A 81 -2.21 2.59 -4.95
C VAL A 81 -2.91 1.71 -3.90
N ASN A 82 -2.92 2.15 -2.64
CA ASN A 82 -3.57 1.43 -1.54
C ASN A 82 -5.10 1.40 -1.68
N ILE A 83 -5.71 2.52 -2.08
CA ILE A 83 -7.16 2.61 -2.28
C ILE A 83 -7.62 1.71 -3.43
N ALA A 84 -6.84 1.63 -4.50
CA ALA A 84 -7.12 0.79 -5.66
C ALA A 84 -6.91 -0.70 -5.34
N LEU A 85 -5.87 -1.03 -4.57
CA LEU A 85 -5.62 -2.38 -4.08
C LEU A 85 -6.82 -2.91 -3.27
N ASN A 86 -7.42 -2.07 -2.42
CA ASN A 86 -8.64 -2.40 -1.66
C ASN A 86 -9.89 -2.63 -2.54
N ARG A 87 -9.79 -2.38 -3.85
CA ARG A 87 -10.82 -2.60 -4.86
C ARG A 87 -10.38 -3.65 -5.90
N ASP A 88 -9.38 -4.46 -5.56
CA ASP A 88 -8.79 -5.49 -6.42
C ASP A 88 -8.19 -4.94 -7.73
N VAL A 89 -7.79 -3.66 -7.73
CA VAL A 89 -7.10 -3.01 -8.85
C VAL A 89 -5.64 -2.76 -8.47
N LEU A 90 -4.72 -3.45 -9.14
CA LEU A 90 -3.29 -3.32 -8.91
C LEU A 90 -2.73 -2.15 -9.70
N PHE A 91 -1.98 -1.29 -9.01
CA PHE A 91 -1.17 -0.25 -9.62
C PHE A 91 0.30 -0.40 -9.23
N ASP A 92 1.19 -0.05 -10.14
CA ASP A 92 2.59 0.22 -9.81
C ASP A 92 2.71 1.54 -9.02
N GLN A 93 3.88 1.77 -8.42
CA GLN A 93 4.18 3.05 -7.79
C GLN A 93 4.04 4.19 -8.82
N PRO A 94 3.32 5.28 -8.52
CA PRO A 94 3.13 6.37 -9.46
C PRO A 94 4.44 7.07 -9.80
N ILE A 95 4.55 7.47 -11.07
CA ILE A 95 5.49 8.50 -11.48
C ILE A 95 4.87 9.85 -11.11
N ILE A 96 5.63 10.71 -10.42
CA ILE A 96 5.15 12.03 -9.99
C ILE A 96 6.06 13.11 -10.58
N ILE A 97 5.47 14.07 -11.29
CA ILE A 97 6.18 15.23 -11.85
C ILE A 97 5.41 16.49 -11.41
N ALA A 98 6.06 17.38 -10.67
CA ALA A 98 5.44 18.56 -10.08
C ALA A 98 6.45 19.69 -9.79
#